data_AF-A0A3M1D195-F1
#
_entry.id   AF-A0A3M1D195-F1
#
_cell.length_a   1.000
_cell.length_b   1.000
_cell.length_c   1.000
_cell.angle_alpha   90.00
_cell.angle_beta   90.00
_cell.angle_gamma   90.00
#
_symmetry.space_group_name_H-M   'P 1'
#
loop_
_entity.id
_entity.type
_entity.pdbx_description
1 polymer ?
#
loop_
_entity_poly.entity_id
_entity_poly.type
_entity_poly.pdbx_seq_one_letter_code
_entity_poly.pdbx_strand_id
1 'polypeptide(L)'
;MTDWESIAGLRVIGRLSDMLKRRWHLGLSFAEPDGTPVKGEVFSRLCPNRPVCLLVQSTKEGRLSCDRIAERALERWRGDLERGAQPIECHAGLVEYFVPLEVEGQLQGLVLAGGALCQRMEEHQRRIALKRGDELGLGSQQVTGALERSAVLTPEDEKTISELLELVVEEILVYR
;
A
#
# COMPACT_ATOMS: atom_id res chain seq x y z
N MET A 1 6.59 -20.48 7.13
CA MET A 1 6.75 -19.02 7.10
C MET A 1 7.14 -18.64 5.69
N THR A 2 6.49 -17.64 5.12
CA THR A 2 6.75 -17.20 3.75
C THR A 2 8.18 -16.70 3.61
N ASP A 3 8.93 -17.17 2.61
CA ASP A 3 10.22 -16.57 2.26
C ASP A 3 10.01 -15.30 1.41
N TRP A 4 9.78 -14.19 2.12
CA TRP A 4 9.51 -12.89 1.48
C TRP A 4 10.71 -12.32 0.73
N GLU A 5 11.94 -12.65 1.11
CA GLU A 5 13.13 -12.17 0.40
C GLU A 5 13.25 -12.84 -0.97
N SER A 6 13.03 -14.16 -1.03
CA SER A 6 12.95 -14.88 -2.31
C SER A 6 11.81 -14.35 -3.18
N ILE A 7 10.63 -14.09 -2.61
CA ILE A 7 9.50 -13.49 -3.33
C ILE A 7 9.88 -12.10 -3.87
N ALA A 8 10.48 -11.23 -3.05
CA ALA A 8 10.88 -9.90 -3.48
C ALA A 8 11.97 -9.93 -4.57
N GLY A 9 12.78 -11.00 -4.62
CA GLY A 9 13.75 -11.26 -5.67
C GLY A 9 13.15 -11.72 -7.00
N LEU A 10 11.86 -12.09 -7.05
CA LEU A 10 11.22 -12.52 -8.28
C LEU A 10 11.17 -11.39 -9.32
N ARG A 11 11.49 -11.73 -10.57
CA ARG A 11 11.47 -10.77 -11.69
C ARG A 11 10.10 -10.11 -11.87
N VAL A 12 9.02 -10.85 -11.61
CA VAL A 12 7.65 -10.33 -11.71
C VAL A 12 7.39 -9.24 -10.67
N ILE A 13 7.88 -9.40 -9.43
CA ILE A 13 7.78 -8.40 -8.36
C ILE A 13 8.55 -7.13 -8.72
N GLY A 14 9.78 -7.30 -9.22
CA GLY A 14 10.58 -6.18 -9.71
C GLY A 14 9.86 -5.38 -10.80
N ARG A 15 9.27 -6.08 -11.78
CA ARG A 15 8.50 -5.44 -12.87
C ARG A 15 7.23 -4.75 -12.38
N LEU A 16 6.47 -5.39 -11.50
CA LEU A 16 5.27 -4.79 -10.91
C LEU A 16 5.64 -3.51 -10.16
N SER A 17 6.63 -3.59 -9.26
CA SER A 17 7.09 -2.43 -8.49
C SER A 17 7.49 -1.28 -9.42
N ASP A 18 8.25 -1.58 -10.47
CA ASP A 18 8.64 -0.60 -11.49
C ASP A 18 7.45 0.05 -12.21
N MET A 19 6.42 -0.72 -12.57
CA MET A 19 5.18 -0.19 -13.18
C MET A 19 4.43 0.71 -12.19
N LEU A 20 4.23 0.22 -10.96
CA LEU A 20 3.57 0.94 -9.87
C LEU A 20 4.24 2.30 -9.60
N LYS A 21 5.58 2.30 -9.55
CA LYS A 21 6.40 3.49 -9.35
C LYS A 21 6.30 4.47 -10.51
N ARG A 22 6.56 4.03 -11.74
CA ARG A 22 6.70 4.93 -12.90
C ARG A 22 5.38 5.55 -13.33
N ARG A 23 4.28 4.82 -13.20
CA ARG A 23 2.98 5.28 -13.68
C ARG A 23 2.17 6.00 -12.60
N TRP A 24 2.22 5.51 -11.36
CA TRP A 24 1.33 5.98 -10.29
C TRP A 24 2.06 6.39 -9.02
N HIS A 25 3.39 6.36 -8.98
CA HIS A 25 4.20 6.66 -7.80
C HIS A 25 3.82 5.81 -6.58
N LEU A 26 3.30 4.59 -6.77
CA LEU A 26 2.85 3.72 -5.67
C LEU A 26 4.00 2.88 -5.12
N GLY A 27 3.91 2.58 -3.82
CA GLY A 27 4.78 1.59 -3.18
C GLY A 27 4.17 0.22 -3.20
N LEU A 28 5.02 -0.81 -3.25
CA LEU A 28 4.66 -2.21 -3.06
C LEU A 28 5.27 -2.69 -1.74
N SER A 29 4.46 -3.31 -0.90
CA SER A 29 4.85 -3.83 0.41
C SER A 29 4.18 -5.16 0.71
N PHE A 30 4.71 -5.86 1.70
CA PHE A 30 4.24 -7.16 2.14
C PHE A 30 4.02 -7.18 3.65
N ALA A 31 3.14 -8.05 4.11
CA ALA A 31 2.93 -8.29 5.53
C ALA A 31 2.76 -9.78 5.83
N GLU A 32 3.17 -10.17 7.03
CA GLU A 32 3.00 -11.51 7.58
C GLU A 32 1.50 -11.82 7.86
N PRO A 33 1.13 -13.10 8.11
CA PRO A 33 -0.25 -13.50 8.39
C PRO A 33 -0.90 -12.80 9.61
N ASP A 34 -0.09 -12.26 10.52
CA ASP A 34 -0.55 -11.52 11.70
C ASP A 34 -0.68 -10.01 11.45
N GLY A 35 -0.29 -9.53 10.27
CA GLY A 35 -0.35 -8.12 9.90
C GLY A 35 0.98 -7.37 10.12
N THR A 36 2.01 -8.06 10.62
CA THR A 36 3.33 -7.46 10.79
C THR A 36 3.93 -7.09 9.44
N PRO A 37 4.30 -5.81 9.19
CA PRO A 37 4.94 -5.43 7.93
C PRO A 37 6.29 -6.13 7.76
N VAL A 38 6.55 -6.65 6.56
CA VAL A 38 7.85 -7.20 6.20
C VAL A 38 8.82 -6.04 5.95
N LYS A 39 9.94 -6.02 6.69
CA LYS A 39 10.92 -4.93 6.68
C LYS A 39 12.28 -5.42 6.21
N GLY A 40 13.06 -4.52 5.62
CA GLY A 40 14.40 -4.81 5.11
C GLY A 40 14.78 -3.89 3.96
N GLU A 41 16.05 -3.95 3.55
CA GLU A 41 16.57 -3.08 2.48
C GLU A 41 15.89 -3.37 1.14
N VAL A 42 15.71 -4.65 0.81
CA VAL A 42 15.05 -5.10 -0.44
C VAL A 42 13.64 -4.52 -0.52
N PHE A 43 12.86 -4.60 0.57
CA PHE A 43 11.48 -4.09 0.63
C PHE A 43 11.41 -2.57 0.60
N SER A 44 12.36 -1.89 1.23
CA SER A 44 12.43 -0.42 1.20
C SER A 44 12.58 0.10 -0.23
N ARG A 45 13.30 -0.63 -1.09
CA ARG A 45 13.45 -0.28 -2.51
C ARG A 45 12.15 -0.42 -3.30
N LEU A 46 11.16 -1.20 -2.83
CA LEU A 46 9.87 -1.40 -3.51
C LEU A 46 8.86 -0.27 -3.23
N CYS A 47 9.13 0.55 -2.21
CA CYS A 47 8.37 1.76 -1.88
C CYS A 47 9.09 3.01 -2.42
N PRO A 48 8.69 3.61 -3.55
CA PRO A 48 9.32 4.84 -4.02
C PRO A 48 9.01 6.03 -3.11
N ASN A 49 9.60 7.17 -3.45
CA ASN A 49 9.24 8.47 -2.90
C ASN A 49 7.78 8.82 -3.19
N ARG A 50 6.92 8.51 -2.22
CA ARG A 50 5.52 8.90 -2.12
C ARG A 50 5.44 10.20 -1.30
N PRO A 51 5.10 11.36 -1.88
CA PRO A 51 5.29 12.66 -1.22
C PRO A 51 4.65 12.75 0.16
N VAL A 52 3.38 12.36 0.29
CA VAL A 52 2.66 12.40 1.58
C VAL A 52 3.19 11.33 2.53
N CYS A 53 3.44 10.10 2.05
CA CYS A 53 3.99 9.02 2.88
C CYS A 53 5.35 9.40 3.50
N LEU A 54 6.24 10.04 2.72
CA LEU A 54 7.54 10.51 3.21
C LEU A 54 7.40 11.51 4.36
N LEU A 55 6.44 12.43 4.25
CA LEU A 55 6.18 13.41 5.31
C LEU A 55 5.66 12.73 6.57
N VAL A 56 4.63 11.88 6.47
CA VAL A 56 4.09 11.19 7.66
C VAL A 56 5.11 10.23 8.27
N GLN A 57 5.89 9.53 7.45
CA GLN A 57 6.94 8.63 7.92
C GLN A 57 8.19 9.36 8.45
N SER A 58 8.29 10.68 8.31
CA SER A 58 9.36 11.45 8.96
C SER A 58 9.18 11.51 10.48
N THR A 59 7.93 11.41 10.97
CA THR A 59 7.61 11.43 12.40
C THR A 59 7.54 10.01 12.97
N LYS A 60 7.87 9.85 14.26
CA LYS A 60 7.78 8.54 14.93
C LYS A 60 6.34 8.02 14.97
N GLU A 61 5.39 8.89 15.29
CA GLU A 61 3.98 8.52 15.38
C GLU A 61 3.40 8.17 14.00
N GLY A 62 3.77 8.90 12.95
CA GLY A 62 3.33 8.58 11.60
C GLY A 62 3.88 7.24 11.10
N ARG A 63 5.15 6.90 11.39
CA ARG A 63 5.69 5.55 11.11
C ARG A 63 4.92 4.45 11.83
N LEU A 64 4.65 4.63 13.13
CA LEU A 64 3.87 3.66 13.90
C LEU A 64 2.43 3.53 13.41
N SER A 65 1.87 4.58 12.80
CA SER A 65 0.54 4.56 12.20
C SER A 65 0.55 3.87 10.83
N CYS A 66 1.62 4.05 10.04
CA CYS A 66 1.83 3.37 8.77
C CYS A 66 1.92 1.85 8.96
N ASP A 67 2.64 1.40 9.98
CA ASP A 67 2.85 -0.03 10.23
C ASP A 67 1.55 -0.81 10.49
N ARG A 68 0.45 -0.14 10.85
CA ARG A 68 -0.86 -0.77 11.15
C ARG A 68 -1.77 -0.95 9.93
N ILE A 69 -1.36 -0.51 8.74
CA ILE A 69 -2.24 -0.62 7.56
C ILE A 69 -2.54 -2.07 7.21
N ALA A 70 -1.54 -2.95 7.36
CA ALA A 70 -1.70 -4.39 7.12
C ALA A 70 -2.61 -5.05 8.16
N GLU A 71 -2.51 -4.70 9.43
CA GLU A 71 -3.45 -5.16 10.48
C GLU A 71 -4.90 -4.78 10.12
N ARG A 72 -5.14 -3.53 9.71
CA ARG A 72 -6.47 -3.06 9.28
C ARG A 72 -6.96 -3.75 8.02
N ALA A 73 -6.06 -4.07 7.09
CA ALA A 73 -6.38 -4.85 5.89
C ALA A 73 -6.80 -6.28 6.26
N LEU A 74 -6.15 -6.91 7.23
CA LEU A 74 -6.55 -8.22 7.75
C LEU A 74 -7.91 -8.20 8.44
N GLU A 75 -8.16 -7.21 9.29
CA GLU A 75 -9.47 -7.04 9.93
C GLU A 75 -10.58 -6.89 8.89
N ARG A 76 -10.32 -6.09 7.85
CA ARG A 76 -11.24 -5.89 6.73
C ARG A 76 -11.48 -7.19 5.97
N TRP A 77 -10.42 -7.92 5.63
CA TRP A 77 -10.51 -9.20 4.92
C TRP A 77 -11.30 -10.26 5.70
N ARG A 78 -11.07 -10.38 7.02
CA ARG A 78 -11.79 -11.32 7.91
C ARG A 78 -13.28 -11.02 8.03
N GLY A 79 -13.73 -9.84 7.62
CA GLY A 79 -15.13 -9.45 7.56
C GLY A 79 -15.95 -10.11 6.44
N ASP A 80 -15.43 -11.19 5.84
CA ASP A 80 -16.10 -12.03 4.82
C ASP A 80 -16.38 -11.28 3.51
N LEU A 81 -15.39 -10.51 3.05
CA LEU A 81 -15.48 -9.74 1.81
C LEU A 81 -15.16 -10.59 0.57
N GLU A 82 -15.57 -10.09 -0.60
CA GLU A 82 -15.30 -10.72 -1.89
C GLU A 82 -13.81 -11.00 -2.11
N ARG A 83 -13.50 -12.11 -2.79
CA ARG A 83 -12.13 -12.44 -3.18
C ARG A 83 -11.59 -11.41 -4.17
N GLY A 84 -10.28 -11.15 -4.11
CA GLY A 84 -9.57 -10.23 -4.99
C GLY A 84 -8.93 -9.07 -4.25
N ALA A 85 -8.42 -8.11 -5.02
CA ALA A 85 -7.82 -6.90 -4.50
C ALA A 85 -8.88 -5.96 -3.94
N GLN A 86 -8.60 -5.41 -2.75
CA GLN A 86 -9.53 -4.55 -2.04
C GLN A 86 -8.89 -3.22 -1.67
N PRO A 87 -9.61 -2.09 -1.86
CA PRO A 87 -9.14 -0.81 -1.41
C PRO A 87 -9.33 -0.65 0.11
N ILE A 88 -8.39 0.02 0.73
CA ILE A 88 -8.43 0.46 2.12
C ILE A 88 -7.82 1.87 2.23
N GLU A 89 -8.45 2.74 3.02
CA GLU A 89 -7.89 4.07 3.29
C GLU A 89 -6.92 3.99 4.47
N CYS A 90 -5.68 4.45 4.25
CA CYS A 90 -4.65 4.50 5.27
C CYS A 90 -4.87 5.66 6.26
N HIS A 91 -4.09 5.71 7.34
CA HIS A 91 -4.25 6.73 8.38
C HIS A 91 -3.99 8.17 7.88
N ALA A 92 -3.35 8.33 6.71
CA ALA A 92 -3.09 9.63 6.07
C ALA A 92 -4.15 9.98 5.02
N GLY A 93 -5.24 9.21 4.90
CA GLY A 93 -6.30 9.44 3.92
C GLY A 93 -5.98 8.94 2.51
N LEU A 94 -4.83 8.31 2.27
CA LEU A 94 -4.49 7.76 0.94
C LEU A 94 -5.07 6.36 0.78
N VAL A 95 -5.33 5.94 -0.46
CA VAL A 95 -5.74 4.58 -0.76
C VAL A 95 -4.55 3.63 -0.80
N GLU A 96 -4.73 2.43 -0.27
CA GLU A 96 -3.94 1.24 -0.57
C GLU A 96 -4.86 0.13 -1.06
N TYR A 97 -4.34 -0.72 -1.92
CA TYR A 97 -4.98 -1.95 -2.37
C TYR A 97 -4.23 -3.11 -1.74
N PHE A 98 -4.96 -4.09 -1.20
CA PHE A 98 -4.35 -5.30 -0.65
C PHE A 98 -4.97 -6.54 -1.26
N VAL A 99 -4.17 -7.60 -1.38
CA VAL A 99 -4.59 -8.93 -1.78
C VAL A 99 -4.07 -9.92 -0.73
N PRO A 100 -4.93 -10.77 -0.13
CA PRO A 100 -4.50 -11.84 0.75
C PRO A 100 -3.79 -12.94 -0.05
N LEU A 101 -2.67 -13.41 0.47
CA LEU A 101 -1.96 -14.57 -0.07
C LEU A 101 -2.41 -15.81 0.72
N GLU A 102 -3.25 -16.65 0.12
CA GLU A 102 -3.79 -17.85 0.76
C GLU A 102 -3.29 -19.14 0.08
N VAL A 103 -2.89 -20.12 0.87
CA VAL A 103 -2.51 -21.46 0.41
C VAL A 103 -3.35 -22.47 1.18
N GLU A 104 -4.13 -23.29 0.48
CA GLU A 104 -5.01 -24.31 1.09
C GLU A 104 -5.93 -23.75 2.20
N GLY A 105 -6.43 -22.52 2.01
CA GLY A 105 -7.28 -21.83 3.00
C GLY A 105 -6.53 -21.28 4.23
N GLN A 106 -5.20 -21.33 4.23
CA GLN A 106 -4.37 -20.71 5.25
C GLN A 106 -3.75 -19.42 4.72
N LEU A 107 -4.00 -18.32 5.44
CA LEU A 107 -3.37 -17.03 5.17
C LEU A 107 -1.86 -17.11 5.39
N GLN A 108 -1.11 -16.78 4.35
CA GLN A 108 0.35 -16.73 4.31
C GLN A 108 0.90 -15.31 4.40
N GLY A 109 0.04 -14.31 4.23
CA GLY A 109 0.34 -12.88 4.38
C GLY A 109 -0.48 -12.01 3.45
N LEU A 110 -0.04 -10.77 3.27
CA LEU A 110 -0.67 -9.78 2.40
C LEU A 110 0.34 -9.21 1.41
N VAL A 111 -0.13 -8.93 0.19
CA VAL A 111 0.54 -8.03 -0.76
C VAL A 111 -0.25 -6.72 -0.77
N LEU A 112 0.43 -5.59 -0.61
CA LEU A 112 -0.19 -4.27 -0.60
C LEU A 112 0.48 -3.34 -1.61
N ALA A 113 -0.29 -2.53 -2.33
CA ALA A 113 0.24 -1.39 -3.06
C ALA A 113 -0.60 -0.14 -2.90
N GLY A 114 0.04 1.02 -2.70
CA GLY A 114 -0.71 2.23 -2.43
C GLY A 114 0.08 3.48 -2.13
N GLY A 115 -0.65 4.46 -1.60
CA GLY A 115 -0.18 5.81 -1.30
C GLY A 115 -0.54 6.85 -2.37
N ALA A 116 -1.75 6.75 -2.93
CA ALA A 116 -2.30 7.73 -3.86
C ALA A 116 -3.67 8.25 -3.40
N LEU A 117 -4.13 9.29 -4.08
CA LEU A 117 -5.50 9.79 -4.02
C LEU A 117 -6.35 9.05 -5.07
N CYS A 118 -7.65 8.96 -4.86
CA CYS A 118 -8.62 8.49 -5.85
C CYS A 118 -9.47 9.66 -6.31
N GLN A 119 -9.69 9.79 -7.63
CA GLN A 119 -10.46 10.89 -8.21
C GLN A 119 -11.86 11.05 -7.57
N ARG A 120 -12.51 9.94 -7.23
CA ARG A 120 -13.86 9.91 -6.62
C ARG A 120 -13.90 10.39 -5.17
N MET A 121 -12.76 10.34 -4.47
CA MET A 121 -12.67 10.62 -3.03
C MET A 121 -11.68 11.75 -2.72
N GLU A 122 -11.13 12.40 -3.75
CA GLU A 122 -9.95 13.26 -3.63
C GLU A 122 -10.10 14.35 -2.56
N GLU A 123 -11.24 15.05 -2.55
CA GLU A 123 -11.51 16.11 -1.56
C GLU A 123 -11.56 15.56 -0.12
N HIS A 124 -12.17 14.39 0.07
CA HIS A 124 -12.22 13.72 1.37
C HIS A 124 -10.81 13.34 1.84
N GLN A 125 -10.04 12.70 0.96
CA GLN A 125 -8.68 12.24 1.25
C GLN A 125 -7.73 13.41 1.53
N ARG A 126 -7.83 14.50 0.77
CA ARG A 126 -7.06 15.74 1.02
C ARG A 126 -7.38 16.31 2.40
N ARG A 127 -8.66 16.36 2.81
CA ARG A 127 -9.04 16.84 4.15
C ARG A 127 -8.46 15.96 5.26
N ILE A 128 -8.50 14.63 5.11
CA ILE A 128 -7.91 13.71 6.08
C ILE A 128 -6.39 13.88 6.14
N ALA A 129 -5.71 13.97 5.00
CA ALA A 129 -4.27 14.16 4.94
C ALA A 129 -3.83 15.47 5.61
N LEU A 130 -4.55 16.57 5.39
CA LEU A 130 -4.28 17.86 6.03
C LEU A 130 -4.49 17.79 7.55
N LYS A 131 -5.60 17.19 8.00
CA LYS A 131 -5.88 16.99 9.42
C LYS A 131 -4.80 16.12 10.07
N ARG A 132 -4.42 15.01 9.44
CA ARG A 132 -3.37 14.13 9.96
C ARG A 132 -2.01 14.82 9.97
N GLY A 133 -1.76 15.69 8.99
CA GLY A 133 -0.60 16.56 8.95
C GLY A 133 -0.49 17.44 10.19
N ASP A 134 -1.57 18.15 10.53
CA ASP A 134 -1.67 19.00 11.72
C ASP A 134 -1.45 18.20 13.02
N GLU A 135 -2.11 17.05 13.17
CA GLU A 135 -1.95 16.16 14.32
C GLU A 135 -0.49 15.69 14.51
N LEU A 136 0.25 15.49 13.42
CA LEU A 136 1.65 15.07 13.43
C LEU A 136 2.63 16.25 13.54
N GLY A 137 2.15 17.49 13.64
CA GLY A 137 2.97 18.70 13.68
C GLY A 137 3.68 18.98 12.35
N LEU A 138 3.17 18.49 11.23
CA LEU A 138 3.67 18.76 9.88
C LEU A 138 3.12 20.10 9.39
N GLY A 139 3.97 20.94 8.80
CA GLY A 139 3.54 22.24 8.29
C GLY A 139 2.48 22.10 7.21
N SER A 140 1.36 22.83 7.31
CA SER A 140 0.23 22.75 6.38
C SER A 140 0.66 22.95 4.91
N GLN A 141 1.55 23.91 4.65
CA GLN A 141 2.10 24.15 3.31
C GLN A 141 2.91 22.95 2.78
N GLN A 142 3.64 22.24 3.65
CA GLN A 142 4.40 21.06 3.24
C GLN A 142 3.46 19.92 2.84
N VAL A 143 2.39 19.72 3.61
CA VAL A 143 1.38 18.70 3.35
C VAL A 143 0.59 19.00 2.08
N THR A 144 0.14 20.25 1.90
CA THR A 144 -0.52 20.70 0.66
C THR A 144 0.37 20.47 -0.56
N GLY A 145 1.63 20.92 -0.50
CA GLY A 145 2.57 20.72 -1.60
C GLY A 145 2.85 19.24 -1.87
N ALA A 146 2.86 18.38 -0.86
CA ALA A 146 2.96 16.93 -1.06
C ALA A 146 1.72 16.35 -1.75
N LEU A 147 0.52 16.78 -1.36
CA LEU A 147 -0.74 16.35 -1.97
C LEU A 147 -0.87 16.79 -3.43
N GLU A 148 -0.33 17.94 -3.81
CA GLU A 148 -0.28 18.39 -5.22
C GLU A 148 0.62 17.53 -6.10
N ARG A 149 1.63 16.87 -5.51
CA ARG A 149 2.54 15.96 -6.22
C ARG A 149 2.15 14.49 -6.12
N SER A 150 1.14 14.16 -5.32
CA SER A 150 0.64 12.79 -5.19
C SER A 150 -0.17 12.41 -6.43
N ALA A 151 -0.07 11.16 -6.85
CA ALA A 151 -0.89 10.63 -7.93
C ALA A 151 -2.38 10.66 -7.54
N VAL A 152 -3.23 10.96 -8.52
CA VAL A 152 -4.69 10.84 -8.43
C VAL A 152 -5.12 9.74 -9.39
N LEU A 153 -5.61 8.63 -8.85
CA LEU A 153 -6.02 7.47 -9.61
C LEU A 153 -7.41 7.69 -10.21
N THR A 154 -7.53 7.44 -11.51
CA THR A 154 -8.83 7.32 -12.18
C THR A 154 -9.43 5.94 -11.86
N PRO A 155 -10.75 5.74 -12.02
CA PRO A 155 -11.36 4.42 -11.81
C PRO A 155 -10.73 3.28 -12.64
N GLU A 156 -10.19 3.59 -13.82
CA GLU A 156 -9.49 2.62 -14.65
C GLU A 156 -8.10 2.28 -14.12
N ASP A 157 -7.39 3.25 -13.54
CA ASP A 157 -6.14 2.97 -12.83
C ASP A 157 -6.39 2.08 -11.60
N GLU A 158 -7.44 2.35 -10.83
CA GLU A 158 -7.82 1.55 -9.67
C GLU A 158 -8.08 0.08 -10.06
N LYS A 159 -8.82 -0.12 -11.15
CA LYS A 159 -9.09 -1.46 -11.71
C LYS A 159 -7.81 -2.14 -12.17
N THR A 160 -6.96 -1.42 -12.92
CA THR A 160 -5.69 -1.96 -13.43
C THR A 160 -4.76 -2.38 -12.29
N ILE A 161 -4.64 -1.57 -11.24
CA ILE A 161 -3.81 -1.87 -10.06
C ILE A 161 -4.33 -3.14 -9.36
N SER A 162 -5.64 -3.25 -9.21
CA SER A 162 -6.29 -4.43 -8.61
C SER A 162 -5.95 -5.71 -9.38
N GLU A 163 -6.14 -5.71 -10.70
CA GLU A 163 -5.82 -6.85 -11.59
C GLU A 163 -4.32 -7.20 -11.55
N LEU A 164 -3.44 -6.20 -11.52
CA LEU A 164 -2.00 -6.42 -11.43
C LEU A 164 -1.55 -7.04 -10.10
N LEU A 165 -2.19 -6.66 -8.99
CA LEU A 165 -1.89 -7.24 -7.68
C LEU A 165 -2.38 -8.69 -7.58
N GLU A 166 -3.59 -8.96 -8.08
CA GLU A 166 -4.14 -10.32 -8.13
C GLU A 166 -3.25 -11.24 -8.96
N LEU A 167 -2.88 -10.80 -10.17
CA LEU A 167 -1.96 -11.55 -11.04
C LEU A 167 -0.62 -11.85 -10.35
N VAL A 168 -0.07 -10.88 -9.63
CA VAL A 168 1.19 -11.10 -8.92
C VAL A 168 1.04 -12.08 -7.75
N VAL A 169 -0.09 -12.06 -7.05
CA VAL A 169 -0.38 -13.05 -6.01
C VAL A 169 -0.48 -14.45 -6.62
N GLU A 170 -1.14 -14.61 -7.77
CA GLU A 170 -1.18 -15.88 -8.50
C GLU A 170 0.23 -16.37 -8.87
N GLU A 171 1.10 -15.49 -9.36
CA GLU A 171 2.49 -15.85 -9.70
C GLU A 171 3.31 -16.23 -8.45
N ILE A 172 3.10 -15.56 -7.31
CA ILE A 172 3.73 -15.94 -6.04
C ILE A 172 3.29 -17.35 -5.63
N LEU A 173 2.02 -17.70 -5.82
CA LEU A 173 1.47 -19.01 -5.47
C LEU A 173 2.05 -20.12 -6.36
N VAL A 174 2.35 -19.85 -7.62
CA VAL A 174 2.97 -20.81 -8.55
C VAL A 174 4.45 -21.06 -8.21
N TYR A 175 5.17 -20.06 -7.71
CA TYR A 175 6.60 -20.20 -7.38
C TYR A 175 6.85 -21.00 -6.08
N ARG A 176 5.81 -21.24 -5.28
CA ARG A 176 5.90 -21.92 -3.99
C ARG A 176 5.89 -23.44 -4.09
#